data_AF-A0A317SEB2-F1
#
_entry.id   AF-A0A317SEB2-F1
#
_cell.length_a   1.000
_cell.length_b   1.000
_cell.length_c   1.000
_cell.angle_alpha   90.00
_cell.angle_beta   90.00
_cell.angle_gamma   90.00
#
_symmetry.space_group_name_H-M   'P 1'
#
loop_
_entity.id
_entity.type
_entity.pdbx_description
1 polymer ?
#
loop_
_entity_poly.entity_id
_entity_poly.type
_entity_poly.pdbx_seq_one_letter_code
_entity_poly.pdbx_strand_id
1 'polypeptide(L)' 'MVAWTAENCQRLLAALVSAHPELKFDYGKIAVLFGQGATYDSIAHRFRNIRAEAKTLRTQVEPGASPPTSAPRKRKS' A
#
# COMPACT_ATOMS: atom_id res chain seq x y z
N MET A 1 -2.68 -16.86 -8.57
CA MET A 1 -2.04 -15.66 -9.15
C MET A 1 -2.75 -14.46 -8.57
N VAL A 2 -2.04 -13.44 -8.11
CA VAL A 2 -2.69 -12.23 -7.57
C VAL A 2 -3.28 -11.45 -8.75
N ALA A 3 -4.57 -11.11 -8.69
CA ALA A 3 -5.20 -10.23 -9.66
C ALA A 3 -4.80 -8.79 -9.36
N TRP A 4 -4.15 -8.11 -10.30
CA TRP A 4 -3.69 -6.73 -10.11
C TRP A 4 -4.79 -5.74 -10.51
N THR A 5 -5.77 -5.55 -9.63
CA THR A 5 -6.81 -4.53 -9.76
C THR A 5 -6.35 -3.21 -9.13
N ALA A 6 -7.03 -2.10 -9.46
CA ALA A 6 -6.76 -0.79 -8.86
C ALA A 6 -6.86 -0.84 -7.31
N GLU A 7 -7.83 -1.60 -6.79
CA GLU A 7 -8.00 -1.82 -5.34
C GLU A 7 -6.83 -2.59 -4.75
N ASN A 8 -6.35 -3.64 -5.43
CA ASN A 8 -5.19 -4.40 -4.96
C ASN A 8 -3.88 -3.60 -5.03
N CYS A 9 -3.73 -2.72 -6.01
CA CYS A 9 -2.62 -1.76 -6.05
C CYS A 9 -2.69 -0.74 -4.90
N GLN A 10 -3.90 -0.25 -4.54
CA GLN A 10 -4.08 0.60 -3.38
C GLN A 10 -3.74 -0.14 -2.07
N ARG A 11 -4.23 -1.38 -1.94
CA ARG A 11 -3.93 -2.23 -0.77
C ARG A 11 -2.44 -2.51 -0.63
N LEU A 12 -1.73 -2.69 -1.74
CA LEU A 12 -0.27 -2.83 -1.75
C LEU A 12 0.41 -1.55 -1.23
N LEU A 13 -0.02 -0.38 -1.70
CA LEU A 13 0.47 0.92 -1.19
C LEU A 13 0.18 1.08 0.31
N ALA A 14 -1.02 0.71 0.77
CA ALA A 14 -1.38 0.75 2.18
C ALA A 14 -0.51 -0.19 3.03
N ALA A 15 -0.22 -1.40 2.53
CA ALA A 15 0.69 -2.33 3.18
C ALA A 15 2.11 -1.75 3.30
N LEU A 16 2.62 -1.09 2.26
CA LEU A 16 3.93 -0.42 2.28
C LEU A 16 3.97 0.71 3.32
N VAL A 17 2.93 1.56 3.35
CA VAL A 17 2.79 2.63 4.35
C VAL A 17 2.73 2.06 5.78
N SER A 18 2.03 0.95 5.96
CA SER A 18 1.92 0.25 7.25
C SER A 18 3.28 -0.31 7.73
N ALA A 19 4.07 -0.85 6.81
CA ALA A 19 5.41 -1.37 7.08
C ALA A 19 6.43 -0.28 7.42
N HIS A 20 6.21 0.97 6.99
CA HIS A 20 7.11 2.11 7.22
C HIS A 20 6.38 3.29 7.87
N PRO A 21 5.97 3.19 9.16
CA PRO A 21 5.22 4.23 9.83
C PRO A 21 6.01 5.55 10.01
N GLU A 22 7.34 5.49 10.02
CA GLU A 22 8.24 6.64 10.14
C GLU A 22 8.40 7.41 8.81
N LEU A 23 7.92 6.87 7.69
CA LEU A 23 8.13 7.46 6.37
C LEU A 23 7.29 8.73 6.21
N LYS A 24 7.98 9.87 6.06
CA LYS A 24 7.36 11.15 5.74
C LYS A 24 7.19 11.28 4.23
N PHE A 25 5.95 11.51 3.80
CA PHE A 25 5.63 11.73 2.39
C PHE A 25 5.64 13.23 2.06
N ASP A 26 6.45 13.61 1.08
CA ASP A 26 6.42 14.93 0.48
C ASP A 26 5.36 14.95 -0.62
N TYR A 27 4.13 15.32 -0.28
CA TYR A 27 3.02 15.32 -1.23
C TYR A 27 3.18 16.33 -2.36
N GLY A 28 3.98 17.38 -2.16
CA GLY A 28 4.30 18.36 -3.21
C GLY A 28 5.16 17.71 -4.29
N LYS A 29 6.25 17.05 -3.89
CA LYS A 29 7.08 16.27 -4.84
C LYS A 29 6.31 15.13 -5.49
N ILE A 30 5.46 14.43 -4.72
CA ILE A 30 4.63 13.36 -5.28
C ILE A 30 3.66 13.92 -6.33
N ALA A 31 3.03 15.07 -6.10
CA ALA A 31 2.15 15.71 -7.08
C ALA A 31 2.89 16.05 -8.38
N VAL A 32 4.10 16.62 -8.26
CA VAL A 32 4.96 16.92 -9.43
C VAL A 32 5.33 15.65 -10.20
N LEU A 33 5.72 14.58 -9.50
CA LEU A 33 6.09 13.30 -10.12
C LEU A 33 4.90 12.56 -10.71
N PHE A 34 3.73 12.65 -10.09
CA PHE A 34 2.50 12.02 -10.57
C PHE A 34 1.97 12.71 -11.82
N GLY A 35 2.11 14.04 -11.90
CA GLY A 35 1.65 14.81 -13.05
C GLY A 35 0.13 14.82 -13.18
N GLN A 36 -0.38 14.85 -14.42
CA GLN A 36 -1.82 14.82 -14.74
C GLN A 36 -2.68 15.89 -14.05
N GLY A 37 -2.08 17.04 -13.72
CA GLY A 37 -2.78 18.11 -13.00
C GLY A 37 -3.04 17.78 -11.52
N ALA A 38 -2.41 16.75 -10.97
CA ALA A 38 -2.49 16.46 -9.55
C ALA A 38 -1.86 17.60 -8.74
N THR A 39 -2.55 17.99 -7.68
CA THR A 39 -2.11 19.00 -6.73
C THR A 39 -1.70 18.34 -5.43
N TYR A 40 -1.01 19.11 -4.58
CA TYR A 40 -0.72 18.69 -3.21
C TYR A 40 -1.99 18.16 -2.51
N ASP A 41 -3.10 18.90 -2.62
CA ASP A 41 -4.34 18.54 -1.93
C ASP A 41 -4.98 17.28 -2.49
N SER A 42 -4.96 17.06 -3.81
CA SER A 42 -5.51 15.84 -4.40
C SER A 42 -4.70 14.61 -3.97
N ILE A 43 -3.37 14.72 -3.93
CA ILE A 43 -2.49 13.65 -3.44
C ILE A 43 -2.71 13.42 -1.95
N ALA A 44 -2.69 14.49 -1.14
CA ALA A 44 -2.89 14.40 0.30
C ALA A 44 -4.25 13.78 0.64
N HIS A 45 -5.31 14.15 -0.09
CA HIS A 45 -6.64 13.55 0.06
C HIS A 45 -6.60 12.04 -0.24
N ARG A 46 -5.96 11.62 -1.34
CA ARG A 46 -5.85 10.18 -1.67
C ARG A 46 -5.06 9.41 -0.61
N PHE A 47 -3.97 9.97 -0.10
CA PHE A 47 -3.16 9.35 0.95
C PHE A 47 -3.87 9.24 2.30
N ARG A 48 -4.90 10.04 2.59
CA ARG A 48 -5.74 9.85 3.80
C ARG A 48 -6.42 8.49 3.81
N ASN A 49 -6.99 8.08 2.66
CA ASN A 49 -7.64 6.78 2.52
C ASN A 49 -6.63 5.63 2.65
N ILE A 50 -5.47 5.77 1.99
CA ILE A 50 -4.39 4.79 2.07
C ILE A 50 -3.88 4.63 3.50
N ARG A 51 -3.73 5.74 4.26
CA ARG A 51 -3.30 5.70 5.67
C ARG A 51 -4.35 5.07 6.58
N ALA A 52 -5.63 5.33 6.34
CA ALA A 52 -6.71 4.68 7.08
C ALA A 52 -6.68 3.17 6.84
N GLU A 53 -6.53 2.75 5.59
CA GLU A 53 -6.38 1.33 5.22
C GLU A 53 -5.12 0.72 5.84
N ALA A 54 -3.98 1.41 5.79
CA ALA A 54 -2.73 0.98 6.40
C ALA A 54 -2.86 0.73 7.90
N LYS A 55 -3.57 1.63 8.63
CA LYS A 55 -3.85 1.46 10.05
C LYS A 55 -4.71 0.22 10.33
N THR A 56 -5.73 -0.01 9.51
CA THR A 56 -6.58 -1.21 9.60
C THR A 56 -5.74 -2.48 9.37
N LEU A 57 -4.91 -2.49 8.32
CA LEU A 57 -4.01 -3.61 8.02
C LEU A 57 -3.02 -3.87 9.17
N ARG A 58 -2.45 -2.82 9.77
CA ARG A 58 -1.55 -2.96 10.92
C ARG A 58 -2.24 -3.57 12.14
N THR A 59 -3.51 -3.20 12.37
CA THR A 59 -4.29 -3.71 13.51
C THR A 59 -4.67 -5.18 13.32
N GLN A 60 -4.86 -5.61 12.08
CA GLN A 60 -5.21 -7.01 11.74
C GLN A 60 -4.01 -7.96 11.80
N VAL A 61 -2.78 -7.45 11.80
CA VAL A 61 -1.56 -8.25 11.76
C VAL A 61 -0.95 -8.26 13.17
N GLU A 62 -1.04 -9.41 13.85
CA GLU A 62 -0.35 -9.61 15.13
C GLU A 62 1.18 -9.59 14.94
N PRO A 63 1.96 -9.17 15.96
CA PRO A 63 3.41 -9.27 15.93
C PRO A 63 3.83 -10.74 15.77
N GLY A 64 4.30 -11.13 14.59
CA GLY A 64 4.72 -12.50 14.28
C GLY A 64 3.90 -13.23 13.20
N ALA A 65 2.89 -12.59 12.59
CA ALA A 65 2.15 -13.21 11.50
C ALA A 65 3.04 -13.47 10.27
N SER A 66 3.12 -14.74 9.87
CA SER A 66 3.75 -15.14 8.60
C SER A 66 2.84 -14.77 7.42
N PRO A 67 3.40 -14.44 6.23
CA PRO A 67 2.58 -14.28 5.04
C PRO A 67 1.74 -15.54 4.81
N PRO A 68 0.52 -15.43 4.27
CA PRO A 68 -0.28 -16.61 3.97
C PRO A 68 0.51 -17.49 3.00
N THR A 69 1.01 -18.62 3.50
CA THR A 69 1.75 -19.62 2.73
C THR A 69 0.90 -20.01 1.53
N SER A 70 1.25 -19.49 0.36
CA SER A 70 0.80 -20.11 -0.88
C SER A 70 1.46 -21.49 -0.92
N ALA A 71 0.63 -22.52 -0.98
CA ALA A 71 1.05 -23.93 -1.07
C ALA A 71 2.25 -24.10 -2.02
N PRO A 72 3.19 -25.01 -1.71
CA PRO A 72 4.43 -25.16 -2.46
C PRO A 72 4.10 -25.39 -3.92
N ARG A 73 4.65 -24.51 -4.78
CA ARG A 73 4.59 -24.63 -6.24
C ARG A 73 5.18 -25.99 -6.59
N LYS A 74 4.33 -26.99 -6.87
CA LYS A 74 4.77 -28.30 -7.39
C LYS A 74 5.56 -28.03 -8.67
N ARG A 75 6.89 -28.06 -8.57
CA ARG A 75 7.79 -28.05 -9.71
C ARG A 75 7.56 -29.39 -10.41
N LYS A 76 6.87 -29.38 -11.55
CA LYS A 76 6.70 -30.58 -12.37
C LYS A 76 8.08 -30.87 -12.98
N SER A 77 8.65 -32.02 -12.60
CA SER A 77 9.84 -32.60 -13.23
C SER A 77 9.50 -33.13 -14.61
#